data_AF-A0A6J4IL08-F1
#
_entry.id   AF-A0A6J4IL08-F1
#
_cell.length_a   1.000
_cell.length_b   1.000
_cell.length_c   1.000
_cell.angle_alpha   90.00
_cell.angle_beta   90.00
_cell.angle_gamma   90.00
#
_symmetry.space_group_name_H-M   'P 1'
#
loop_
_entity.id
_entity.type
_entity.pdbx_description
1 polymer ?
#
loop_
_entity_poly.entity_id
_entity_poly.type
_entity_poly.pdbx_seq_one_letter_code
_entity_poly.pdbx_strand_id
1 'polypeptide(L)' 'MGGLLDFIFAEVDQIKEDRALIIAHLAYLDEIIAQRLSPEKDLKYRNLRKMLEMRLRELNGESP' A
#
# COMPACT_ATOMS: atom_id res chain seq x y z
N MET A 1 -13.58 -1.14 15.21
CA MET A 1 -12.52 -0.28 14.64
C MET A 1 -11.47 -1.18 14.00
N GLY A 2 -11.72 -1.58 12.76
CA GLY A 2 -10.79 -2.29 11.88
C GLY A 2 -11.16 -1.84 10.48
N GLY A 3 -10.60 -0.69 10.08
CA GLY A 3 -10.99 0.02 8.86
C GLY A 3 -10.16 -0.42 7.66
N LEU A 4 -10.44 0.16 6.49
CA LEU A 4 -9.84 -0.06 5.16
C LEU A 4 -8.40 -0.60 5.12
N LEU A 5 -7.54 -0.22 6.06
CA LEU A 5 -6.19 -0.77 6.21
C LEU A 5 -6.14 -2.28 6.50
N ASP A 6 -7.00 -2.80 7.36
CA ASP A 6 -7.08 -4.24 7.61
C ASP A 6 -7.60 -4.99 6.36
N PHE A 7 -8.44 -4.33 5.57
CA PHE A 7 -8.89 -4.81 4.26
C PHE A 7 -7.74 -4.80 3.24
N ILE A 8 -6.94 -3.73 3.18
CA ILE A 8 -5.75 -3.67 2.31
C ILE A 8 -4.77 -4.78 2.69
N PHE A 9 -4.51 -4.99 4.00
CA PHE A 9 -3.66 -6.08 4.47
C PHE A 9 -4.23 -7.46 4.15
N ALA A 10 -5.55 -7.66 4.26
CA ALA A 10 -6.21 -8.92 3.93
C ALA A 10 -6.27 -9.20 2.42
N GLU A 11 -6.33 -8.15 1.60
CA GLU A 11 -6.41 -8.25 0.14
C GLU A 11 -5.09 -8.00 -0.57
N VAL A 12 -3.95 -7.84 0.13
CA VAL A 12 -2.62 -7.74 -0.52
C VAL A 12 -2.40 -8.85 -1.55
N ASP A 13 -2.95 -10.04 -1.31
CA ASP A 13 -2.88 -11.17 -2.25
C ASP A 13 -3.80 -11.04 -3.47
N GLN A 14 -4.96 -10.36 -3.35
CA GLN A 14 -5.89 -10.09 -4.47
C GLN A 14 -5.51 -8.81 -5.25
N ILE A 15 -4.92 -7.84 -4.55
CA ILE A 15 -4.35 -6.60 -5.10
C ILE A 15 -3.17 -6.90 -6.04
N LYS A 16 -2.61 -8.12 -6.00
CA LYS A 16 -1.47 -8.53 -6.83
C LYS A 16 -1.68 -8.36 -8.33
N GLU A 17 -2.91 -8.28 -8.84
CA GLU A 17 -3.16 -8.31 -10.29
C GLU A 17 -3.77 -7.03 -10.87
N ASP A 18 -4.24 -6.10 -10.03
CA ASP A 18 -4.88 -4.87 -10.51
C ASP A 18 -4.02 -3.62 -10.27
N ARG A 19 -3.45 -3.11 -11.36
CA ARG A 19 -2.62 -1.90 -11.38
C ARG A 19 -3.38 -0.65 -10.89
N ALA A 20 -4.65 -0.48 -11.30
CA ALA A 20 -5.45 0.68 -10.93
C ALA A 20 -5.76 0.66 -9.42
N LEU A 21 -6.04 -0.53 -8.90
CA LEU A 21 -6.25 -0.76 -7.48
C LEU A 21 -4.98 -0.44 -6.67
N ILE A 22 -3.80 -0.89 -7.12
CA ILE A 22 -2.52 -0.57 -6.46
C ILE A 22 -2.29 0.95 -6.41
N ILE A 23 -2.53 1.67 -7.52
CA ILE A 23 -2.36 3.12 -7.59
C ILE A 23 -3.28 3.83 -6.60
N ALA A 24 -4.56 3.43 -6.51
CA ALA A 24 -5.51 4.00 -5.56
C ALA A 24 -5.06 3.78 -4.11
N HIS A 25 -4.54 2.60 -3.79
CA HIS A 25 -4.02 2.29 -2.46
C HIS A 25 -2.76 3.08 -2.10
N LEU A 26 -1.86 3.31 -3.06
CA LEU A 26 -0.68 4.16 -2.85
C LEU A 26 -1.08 5.60 -2.50
N ALA A 27 -2.03 6.18 -3.24
CA ALA A 27 -2.54 7.52 -2.96
C ALA A 27 -3.16 7.62 -1.55
N TYR A 28 -3.93 6.61 -1.15
CA TYR A 28 -4.52 6.55 0.19
C TYR A 28 -3.45 6.44 1.29
N LEU A 29 -2.40 5.64 1.08
CA LEU A 29 -1.29 5.53 2.03
C LEU A 29 -0.52 6.83 2.17
N ASP A 30 -0.33 7.58 1.08
CA ASP A 30 0.31 8.90 1.11
C ASP A 30 -0.51 9.90 1.95
N GLU A 31 -1.84 9.91 1.81
CA GLU A 31 -2.73 10.73 2.65
C GLU A 31 -2.68 10.34 4.13
N ILE A 32 -2.60 9.05 4.44
CA ILE A 32 -2.49 8.56 5.81
C ILE A 32 -1.14 8.91 6.44
N ILE A 33 -0.04 8.71 5.71
CA ILE A 33 1.32 9.03 6.18
C ILE A 33 1.46 10.54 6.45
N ALA A 34 0.80 11.38 5.64
CA ALA A 34 0.79 12.83 5.83
C ALA A 34 0.12 13.27 7.15
N GLN A 35 -0.76 12.45 7.76
CA GLN A 35 -1.49 12.78 8.99
C GLN A 35 -0.65 12.67 10.28
N ARG A 36 0.69 12.48 10.19
CA ARG A 36 1.62 12.42 11.34
C ARG A 36 1.17 11.43 12.42
N LEU A 37 1.05 10.18 12.02
CA LEU A 37 0.66 9.07 12.88
C LEU A 37 1.71 8.76 13.95
N SER A 38 1.36 7.89 14.90
CA SER A 38 2.35 7.32 15.82
C SER A 38 3.48 6.61 15.04
N PRO A 39 4.73 6.65 15.54
CA PRO A 39 5.89 6.11 14.82
C PRO A 39 5.72 4.65 14.36
N GLU A 40 5.05 3.82 15.16
CA GLU A 40 4.76 2.43 14.84
C GLU A 40 3.81 2.28 13.64
N LYS A 41 2.76 3.10 13.59
CA LYS A 41 1.80 3.10 12.48
C LYS A 41 2.42 3.67 11.21
N ASP A 42 3.20 4.75 11.34
CA ASP A 42 3.95 5.36 10.24
C ASP A 42 4.90 4.34 9.59
N LEU A 43 5.66 3.58 10.39
CA LEU A 43 6.53 2.51 9.89
C LEU A 43 5.74 1.42 9.15
N LYS A 44 4.60 0.98 9.71
CA LYS A 44 3.75 -0.05 9.10
C LYS A 44 3.21 0.39 7.73
N TYR A 45 2.72 1.63 7.60
CA TYR A 45 2.19 2.14 6.33
C TYR A 45 3.29 2.42 5.30
N ARG A 46 4.46 2.91 5.72
CA ARG A 46 5.62 3.06 4.82
C ARG A 46 6.09 1.71 4.27
N ASN A 47 6.09 0.65 5.07
CA ASN A 47 6.44 -0.68 4.62
C ASN A 47 5.40 -1.24 3.62
N LEU A 48 4.11 -1.05 3.91
CA LEU A 48 3.03 -1.44 2.99
C LEU A 48 3.12 -0.67 1.65
N ARG A 49 3.40 0.63 1.71
CA ARG A 49 3.63 1.47 0.53
C ARG A 49 4.77 0.93 -0.33
N LYS A 50 5.91 0.59 0.27
CA LYS A 50 7.05 -0.01 -0.46
C LYS A 50 6.68 -1.33 -1.14
N MET A 51 5.92 -2.19 -0.48
CA MET A 51 5.46 -3.46 -1.07
C MET A 51 4.57 -3.22 -2.30
N LEU A 52 3.62 -2.29 -2.20
CA LEU A 52 2.74 -1.93 -3.31
C LEU A 52 3.52 -1.27 -4.46
N GLU A 53 4.51 -0.44 -4.17
CA GLU A 53 5.40 0.15 -5.19
C GLU A 53 6.20 -0.93 -5.92
N MET A 54 6.81 -1.89 -5.19
CA MET A 54 7.51 -3.00 -5.81
C MET A 54 6.58 -3.82 -6.70
N ARG A 55 5.36 -4.11 -6.23
CA ARG A 55 4.39 -4.85 -7.03
C ARG A 55 3.96 -4.10 -8.28
N LEU A 56 3.76 -2.78 -8.18
CA LEU A 56 3.46 -1.93 -9.33
C LEU A 56 4.58 -1.97 -10.37
N ARG A 57 5.84 -1.95 -9.93
CA ARG A 57 7.02 -2.08 -10.81
C ARG A 57 7.07 -3.44 -11.51
N GLU A 58 6.86 -4.53 -10.77
CA GLU A 58 6.77 -5.88 -11.33
C GLU A 58 5.68 -5.99 -12.40
N LEU A 59 4.50 -5.42 -12.14
CA LEU A 59 3.39 -5.40 -13.12
C LEU A 59 3.70 -4.53 -14.35
N ASN A 60 4.52 -3.49 -14.20
CA ASN A 60 4.98 -2.67 -15.32
C ASN A 60 6.15 -3.33 -16.09
N GLY A 61 6.63 -4.50 -15.66
CA GLY A 61 7.78 -5.18 -16.26
C GLY A 61 9.13 -4.54 -15.90
N GLU A 62 9.18 -3.71 -14.86
CA GLU A 62 10.40 -3.13 -14.33
C GLU A 62 11.07 -4.14 -13.39
N SER A 63 12.26 -4.63 -13.74
CA SER A 63 13.07 -5.48 -12.85
C SER A 63 13.51 -4.71 -11.60
N PRO A 64 13.62 -5.37 -10.43
CA PRO A 64 13.99 -4.75 -9.15
C PRO A 64 15.37 -4.08 -9.15
#